data_AF-A0A949Z2P3-F1
#
_entry.id   AF-A0A949Z2P3-F1
#
_cell.length_a   1.000
_cell.length_b   1.000
_cell.length_c   1.000
_cell.angle_alpha   90.00
_cell.angle_beta   90.00
_cell.angle_gamma   90.00
#
_symmetry.space_group_name_H-M   'P 1'
#
loop_
_entity.id
_entity.type
_entity.pdbx_description
1 polymer ?
#
loop_
_entity_poly.entity_id
_entity_poly.type
_entity_poly.pdbx_seq_one_letter_code
_entity_poly.pdbx_strand_id
1 'polypeptide(L)' 'MACRTVHHHPLAGGVAAIVEWFKGTGLCPFLEPLDEAERADFLARYEAALASAYPAFPGRAGLLPFPRLFFVAKR' A
#
# COMPACT_ATOMS: atom_id res chain seq x y z
N MET A 1 -27.03 1.10 -8.93
CA MET A 1 -25.95 0.65 -9.85
C MET A 1 -24.64 0.64 -9.07
N ALA A 2 -23.88 -0.46 -9.12
CA ALA A 2 -22.55 -0.56 -8.51
C ALA A 2 -21.49 -0.70 -9.61
N CYS A 3 -20.34 -0.05 -9.44
CA CYS A 3 -19.21 -0.06 -10.35
C CYS A 3 -17.91 -0.23 -9.56
N ARG A 4 -16.96 -1.01 -10.08
CA ARG A 4 -15.63 -1.20 -9.49
C ARG A 4 -14.57 -0.62 -10.42
N THR A 5 -13.69 0.21 -9.86
CA THR A 5 -12.56 0.83 -10.58
C THR A 5 -11.27 0.55 -9.84
N VAL A 6 -10.17 0.30 -10.56
CA VAL A 6 -8.83 0.19 -9.96
C VAL A 6 -7.98 1.34 -10.48
N HIS A 7 -7.65 2.28 -9.59
CA HIS A 7 -6.69 3.33 -9.89
C HIS A 7 -5.28 2.77 -9.71
N HIS A 8 -4.32 3.21 -10.53
CA HIS A 8 -2.93 2.80 -10.40
C HIS A 8 -2.08 4.03 -10.09
N HIS A 9 -1.40 4.02 -8.95
CA HIS A 9 -0.56 5.12 -8.49
C HIS A 9 0.91 4.80 -8.74
N PRO A 10 1.61 5.54 -9.60
CA PRO A 10 3.06 5.40 -9.74
C PRO A 10 3.76 6.06 -8.55
N LEU A 11 4.51 5.27 -7.78
CA LEU A 11 5.29 5.75 -6.65
C LEU A 11 6.78 5.68 -6.97
N ALA A 12 7.41 6.84 -7.08
CA ALA A 12 8.85 6.94 -7.23
C ALA A 12 9.53 6.45 -5.95
N GLY A 13 10.42 5.45 -6.07
CA GLY A 13 11.07 4.80 -4.92
C GLY A 13 10.62 3.35 -4.68
N GLY A 14 9.73 2.80 -5.51
CA GLY A 14 9.43 1.37 -5.50
C GLY A 14 8.74 0.92 -4.21
N VAL A 15 9.23 -0.18 -3.62
CA VAL A 15 8.61 -0.83 -2.45
C VAL A 15 8.65 0.07 -1.22
N ALA A 16 9.77 0.75 -0.97
CA ALA A 16 9.89 1.68 0.16
C ALA A 16 8.85 2.81 0.07
N ALA A 17 8.59 3.34 -1.13
CA ALA A 17 7.56 4.37 -1.33
C ALA A 17 6.13 3.84 -1.08
N ILE A 18 5.88 2.55 -1.36
CA ILE A 18 4.62 1.89 -1.01
C ILE A 18 4.49 1.77 0.51
N VAL A 19 5.55 1.39 1.22
CA VAL A 19 5.54 1.32 2.69
C VAL A 19 5.23 2.68 3.30
N GLU A 20 5.90 3.74 2.86
CA GLU A 20 5.64 5.11 3.34
C GLU A 20 4.19 5.55 3.08
N TRP A 21 3.64 5.22 1.91
CA TRP A 21 2.24 5.50 1.60
C TRP A 21 1.29 4.82 2.59
N PHE A 22 1.55 3.56 2.94
CA PHE A 22 0.70 2.79 3.84
C PHE A 22 0.82 3.20 5.31
N LYS A 23 1.96 3.76 5.75
CA LYS A 23 2.11 4.35 7.09
C LYS A 23 1.00 5.35 7.40
N GLY A 24 0.64 6.20 6.43
CA GLY A 24 -0.41 7.22 6.59
C GLY A 24 -1.84 6.77 6.25
N THR A 25 -2.05 5.59 5.68
CA THR A 25 -3.35 5.20 5.11
C THR A 25 -3.93 3.87 5.61
N GLY A 26 -3.14 3.04 6.29
CA GLY A 26 -3.64 1.76 6.80
C GLY A 26 -2.74 1.01 7.80
N LEU A 27 -1.49 1.42 7.97
CA LEU A 27 -0.57 0.77 8.92
C LEU A 27 -0.66 1.30 10.35
N CYS A 28 -1.23 2.49 10.56
CA CYS A 28 -1.39 3.10 11.88
C CYS A 28 -1.85 2.11 12.98
N PRO A 29 -2.95 1.34 12.82
CA PRO A 29 -3.40 0.41 13.86
C PRO A 29 -2.44 -0.75 14.15
N PHE A 30 -1.51 -1.06 13.25
CA PHE A 30 -0.50 -2.10 13.44
C PHE A 30 0.78 -1.56 14.07
N LEU A 31 1.12 -0.30 13.78
CA LEU A 31 2.31 0.35 14.30
C LEU A 31 2.07 0.93 15.69
N GLU A 32 0.91 1.53 15.94
CA GLU A 32 0.55 2.17 17.22
C GLU A 32 0.82 1.33 18.48
N PRO A 33 0.51 0.01 18.54
CA PRO A 33 0.75 -0.78 19.74
C PRO A 33 2.21 -1.17 19.96
N LEU A 34 3.10 -0.94 18.99
CA LEU A 34 4.49 -1.39 19.02
C LEU A 34 5.42 -0.32 19.59
N ASP A 35 6.50 -0.74 20.25
CA ASP A 35 7.62 0.15 20.57
C ASP A 35 8.49 0.48 19.34
N GLU A 36 9.51 1.32 19.49
CA GLU A 36 10.35 1.74 18.36
C GLU A 36 11.11 0.58 17.70
N ALA A 37 11.61 -0.38 18.49
CA ALA A 37 12.37 -1.51 17.97
C ALA A 37 11.44 -2.49 17.25
N GLU A 38 10.27 -2.74 17.81
CA GLU A 38 9.22 -3.57 17.22
C GLU A 38 8.68 -2.95 15.92
N ARG A 39 8.50 -1.62 15.86
CA ARG A 39 8.11 -0.91 14.63
C ARG A 39 9.16 -1.09 13.54
N ALA A 40 10.44 -0.93 13.87
CA ALA A 40 11.52 -1.09 12.90
C ALA A 40 11.56 -2.51 12.32
N ASP A 41 11.46 -3.53 13.17
CA ASP A 41 11.43 -4.93 12.75
C ASP A 41 10.18 -5.27 11.93
N PHE A 42 9.00 -4.78 12.36
CA PHE A 42 7.75 -4.93 11.60
C PHE A 42 7.86 -4.34 10.20
N LEU A 43 8.36 -3.10 10.08
CA LEU A 43 8.49 -2.41 8.80
C LEU A 43 9.48 -3.10 7.88
N ALA A 44 10.61 -3.59 8.39
CA ALA A 44 11.59 -4.35 7.61
C ALA A 44 10.98 -5.64 7.03
N ARG A 45 10.23 -6.39 7.85
CA ARG A 45 9.53 -7.61 7.41
C ARG A 45 8.43 -7.28 6.39
N TYR A 46 7.67 -6.21 6.63
CA TYR A 46 6.61 -5.76 5.75
C TYR A 46 7.14 -5.32 4.38
N GLU A 47 8.25 -4.58 4.35
CA GLU A 47 8.94 -4.18 3.12
C GLU A 47 9.43 -5.40 2.33
N ALA A 48 10.08 -6.37 3.01
CA ALA A 48 10.54 -7.60 2.37
C ALA A 48 9.38 -8.41 1.75
N ALA A 49 8.25 -8.51 2.46
CA ALA A 49 7.05 -9.15 1.93
C ALA A 49 6.48 -8.42 0.70
N LEU A 50 6.44 -7.08 0.74
CA LEU A 50 5.98 -6.27 -0.38
C LEU A 50 6.90 -6.37 -1.60
N ALA A 51 8.21 -6.54 -1.42
CA ALA A 51 9.13 -6.72 -2.54
C ALA A 51 8.81 -7.96 -3.38
N SER A 52 8.30 -9.02 -2.74
CA SER A 52 7.80 -10.20 -3.45
C SER A 52 6.45 -9.95 -4.14
N ALA A 53 5.58 -9.12 -3.57
CA ALA A 53 4.25 -8.84 -4.11
C ALA A 53 4.26 -7.77 -5.23
N TYR A 54 5.22 -6.84 -5.18
CA TYR A 54 5.40 -5.74 -6.11
C TYR A 54 6.80 -5.77 -6.74
N PRO A 55 7.12 -6.78 -7.56
CA PRO A 55 8.42 -6.85 -8.22
C PRO A 55 8.66 -5.60 -9.08
N ALA A 56 9.87 -5.05 -8.99
CA ALA A 56 10.26 -3.88 -9.75
C ALA A 56 10.40 -4.24 -11.23
N PHE A 57 9.38 -3.94 -12.03
CA PHE A 57 9.47 -4.06 -13.48
C PHE A 57 10.03 -2.76 -14.09
N PRO A 58 10.89 -2.85 -15.12
CA PRO A 58 11.31 -1.69 -15.90
C PRO A 58 10.07 -0.93 -16.40
N GLY A 59 9.93 0.34 -16.00
CA GLY A 59 8.79 1.20 -16.36
C GLY A 59 7.50 1.02 -15.54
N ARG A 60 7.44 0.09 -14.56
CA ARG A 60 6.29 -0.08 -13.65
C ARG A 60 6.67 -0.24 -12.17
N ALA A 61 7.94 -0.04 -11.82
CA ALA A 61 8.38 -0.09 -10.42
C ALA A 61 7.57 0.89 -9.57
N GLY A 62 6.94 0.38 -8.51
CA GLY A 62 6.12 1.19 -7.61
C GLY A 62 4.69 1.49 -8.10
N LEU A 63 4.14 0.72 -9.05
CA LEU A 63 2.74 0.88 -9.46
C LEU A 63 1.79 0.22 -8.45
N LEU A 64 1.20 1.02 -7.56
CA LEU A 64 0.27 0.57 -6.53
C LEU A 64 -1.18 0.54 -7.06
N PRO A 65 -1.84 -0.64 -7.17
CA PRO A 65 -3.25 -0.73 -7.48
C PRO A 65 -4.08 -0.32 -6.26
N PHE A 66 -5.08 0.53 -6.49
CA PHE A 66 -6.01 1.03 -5.50
C PHE A 66 -7.46 0.73 -5.92
N PRO A 67 -7.99 -0.45 -5.55
CA PRO A 67 -9.37 -0.82 -5.86
C PRO A 67 -10.38 0.05 -5.10
N ARG A 68 -11.39 0.55 -5.81
CA ARG A 68 -12.51 1.33 -5.26
C ARG A 68 -13.83 0.76 -5.75
N LEU A 69 -14.80 0.65 -4.85
CA LEU A 69 -16.18 0.32 -5.15
C LEU A 69 -17.01 1.60 -5.07
N PHE A 70 -17.77 1.89 -6.12
CA PHE A 70 -18.71 3.00 -6.20
C PHE A 70 -20.12 2.45 -6.32
N PHE A 71 -21.09 3.05 -5.64
CA PHE A 71 -22.49 2.71 -5.79
C PHE A 71 -23.36 3.97 -5.86
N VAL A 72 -24.41 3.90 -6.68
CA VAL A 72 -25.43 4.93 -6.82
C VAL A 72 -26.78 4.30 -6.50
N ALA A 73 -27.44 4.84 -5.48
CA ALA A 73 -28.80 4.49 -5.10
C ALA A 73 -29.77 5.61 -5.56
N LYS A 74 -30.91 5.21 -6.11
CA LYS A 74 -32.04 6.10 -6.43
C LYS A 74 -33.26 5.55 -5.68
N ARG A 75 -34.18 6.45 -5.31
CA ARG A 75 -35.45 6.07 -4.65
C ARG A 75 -36.31 5.18 -5.52
#